data_AF-A0A1G0JBI7-F1
#
_entry.id   AF-A0A1G0JBI7-F1
#
_cell.length_a   1.000
_cell.length_b   1.000
_cell.length_c   1.000
_cell.angle_alpha   90.00
_cell.angle_beta   90.00
_cell.angle_gamma   90.00
#
_symmetry.space_group_name_H-M   'P 1'
#
loop_
_entity.id
_entity.type
_entity.pdbx_description
1 polymer ?
#
loop_
_entity_poly.entity_id
_entity_poly.type
_entity_poly.pdbx_seq_one_letter_code
_entity_poly.pdbx_strand_id
1 'polypeptide(L)'
;MLPPKKVMQTSEMRLTLADIPVKMKFYFIKPESKNEYYLYEISGTALNMYFEKLRDAYTSKFGSPADTSTEILQNRLGAQYENIIVSWENDISSIKLEKYHGEIDKMGVSYVLKPLNTELMKRLNELSEGNADKL
;
A
#
# COMPACT_ATOMS: atom_id res chain seq x y z
N MET A 1 -4.58 -12.67 -2.76
CA MET A 1 -5.49 -13.50 -1.96
C MET A 1 -5.91 -12.67 -0.77
N LEU A 2 -7.21 -12.38 -0.58
CA LEU A 2 -7.65 -11.56 0.56
C LEU A 2 -7.66 -12.43 1.83
N PRO A 3 -7.15 -11.94 2.96
CA PRO A 3 -7.14 -12.70 4.18
C PRO A 3 -8.57 -12.89 4.74
N PRO A 4 -8.81 -13.95 5.54
CA PRO A 4 -10.13 -14.26 6.05
C PRO A 4 -10.70 -13.10 6.89
N LYS A 5 -12.01 -12.83 6.74
CA LYS A 5 -12.75 -11.71 7.39
C LYS A 5 -12.58 -11.59 8.91
N LYS A 6 -12.12 -12.64 9.60
CA LYS A 6 -11.84 -12.60 11.05
C LYS A 6 -10.55 -11.85 11.42
N VAL A 7 -9.62 -11.69 10.47
CA VAL A 7 -8.27 -11.13 10.73
C VAL A 7 -8.19 -9.66 10.36
N MET A 8 -8.97 -9.22 9.37
CA MET A 8 -8.89 -7.86 8.83
C MET A 8 -10.25 -7.19 8.67
N GLN A 9 -10.27 -5.88 8.92
CA GLN A 9 -11.37 -4.99 8.59
C GLN A 9 -10.89 -3.94 7.58
N THR A 10 -11.79 -3.50 6.70
CA THR A 10 -11.51 -2.47 5.70
C THR A 10 -12.57 -1.37 5.72
N SER A 11 -12.13 -0.13 5.55
CA SER A 11 -12.99 1.04 5.31
C SER A 11 -12.52 1.77 4.05
N GLU A 12 -13.42 2.49 3.39
CA GLU A 12 -13.11 3.28 2.18
C GLU A 12 -13.66 4.69 2.33
N MET A 13 -12.89 5.69 1.88
CA MET A 13 -13.29 7.09 1.89
C MET A 13 -12.63 7.85 0.73
N ARG A 14 -13.29 8.90 0.23
CA ARG A 14 -12.68 9.86 -0.69
C ARG A 14 -12.14 11.03 0.10
N LEU A 15 -10.85 11.32 -0.07
CA LEU A 15 -10.16 12.42 0.58
C LEU A 15 -9.42 13.26 -0.45
N THR A 16 -8.95 14.43 -0.01
CA THR A 16 -8.06 15.26 -0.81
C THR A 16 -6.65 15.21 -0.21
N LEU A 17 -5.64 14.84 -0.99
CA LEU A 17 -4.23 14.86 -0.61
C LEU A 17 -3.49 15.84 -1.54
N ALA A 18 -2.90 16.91 -1.01
CA ALA A 18 -2.24 17.95 -1.82
C ALA A 18 -3.15 18.46 -2.98
N ASP A 19 -4.41 18.79 -2.67
CA ASP A 19 -5.45 19.20 -3.63
C ASP A 19 -5.76 18.18 -4.73
N ILE A 20 -5.45 16.89 -4.50
CA ILE A 20 -5.76 15.80 -5.43
C ILE A 20 -6.84 14.92 -4.81
N PRO A 21 -7.93 14.63 -5.53
CA PRO A 21 -8.92 13.66 -5.08
C PRO A 21 -8.33 12.26 -5.09
N VAL A 22 -8.30 11.61 -3.93
CA VAL A 22 -7.77 10.26 -3.75
C VAL A 22 -8.84 9.36 -3.14
N LYS A 23 -9.02 8.17 -3.73
CA LYS A 23 -9.83 7.11 -3.14
C LYS A 23 -8.95 6.31 -2.19
N MET A 24 -9.23 6.45 -0.90
CA MET A 24 -8.46 5.87 0.20
C MET A 24 -9.15 4.63 0.75
N LYS A 25 -8.37 3.60 1.06
CA LYS A 25 -8.75 2.41 1.81
C LYS A 25 -7.92 2.32 3.08
N PHE A 26 -8.57 1.94 4.16
CA PHE A 26 -7.96 1.79 5.48
C PHE A 26 -8.08 0.34 5.89
N TYR A 27 -6.95 -0.27 6.22
CA TYR A 27 -6.87 -1.69 6.56
C TYR A 27 -6.47 -1.84 8.01
N PHE A 28 -7.29 -2.56 8.75
CA PHE A 28 -7.13 -2.77 10.17
C PHE A 28 -6.89 -4.25 10.45
N ILE A 29 -6.02 -4.54 11.40
CA ILE A 29 -5.84 -5.87 11.96
C ILE A 29 -6.22 -5.85 13.43
N LYS A 30 -6.60 -7.00 13.97
CA LYS A 30 -6.75 -7.19 15.42
C LYS A 30 -5.57 -8.02 15.92
N PRO A 31 -4.52 -7.41 16.51
CA PRO A 31 -3.38 -8.12 17.07
C PRO A 31 -3.82 -9.16 18.10
N GLU A 32 -3.11 -10.27 18.26
CA GLU A 32 -3.51 -11.30 19.25
C GLU A 32 -3.40 -10.80 20.69
N SER A 33 -2.41 -9.93 20.91
CA SER A 33 -2.18 -9.28 22.20
C SER A 33 -3.22 -8.21 22.55
N LYS A 34 -4.14 -7.87 21.64
CA LYS A 34 -5.08 -6.75 21.78
C LYS A 34 -6.50 -7.17 21.45
N ASN A 35 -7.47 -6.60 22.17
CA ASN A 35 -8.88 -6.89 21.89
C ASN A 35 -9.51 -5.93 20.85
N GLU A 36 -8.72 -5.05 20.24
CA GLU A 36 -9.19 -3.95 19.38
C GLU A 36 -8.52 -4.00 18.00
N TYR A 37 -9.13 -3.32 17.03
CA TYR A 37 -8.59 -3.17 15.69
C TYR A 37 -7.62 -1.99 15.61
N TYR A 38 -6.47 -2.22 14.99
CA TYR A 38 -5.42 -1.24 14.75
C TYR A 38 -5.23 -1.05 13.26
N LEU A 39 -5.20 0.21 12.82
CA LEU A 39 -4.88 0.58 11.45
C LEU A 39 -3.43 0.19 11.18
N TYR A 40 -3.18 -0.68 10.19
CA TYR A 40 -1.81 -1.05 9.80
C TYR A 40 -1.44 -0.52 8.42
N GLU A 41 -2.41 -0.33 7.54
CA GLU A 41 -2.17 0.16 6.20
C GLU A 41 -3.23 1.17 5.79
N ILE A 42 -2.78 2.21 5.11
CA ILE A 42 -3.61 3.14 4.36
C ILE A 42 -3.17 3.02 2.91
N SER A 43 -4.08 2.71 1.99
CA SER A 43 -3.79 2.73 0.56
C SER A 43 -4.68 3.74 -0.15
N GLY A 44 -4.15 4.37 -1.19
CA GLY A 44 -4.80 5.41 -1.95
C GLY A 44 -4.61 5.19 -3.44
N THR A 45 -5.62 5.54 -4.22
CA THR A 45 -5.55 5.54 -5.69
C THR A 45 -6.04 6.87 -6.24
N ALA A 46 -5.33 7.37 -7.25
CA ALA A 46 -5.65 8.60 -7.97
C ALA A 46 -5.23 8.46 -9.44
N LEU A 47 -5.57 9.42 -10.29
CA LEU A 47 -5.08 9.44 -11.68
C LEU A 47 -3.56 9.61 -11.70
N ASN A 48 -2.87 8.84 -12.55
CA ASN A 48 -1.41 8.82 -12.66
C ASN A 48 -0.79 10.19 -13.01
N MET A 49 -1.55 11.09 -13.66
CA MET A 49 -1.12 12.45 -13.97
C MET A 49 -0.76 13.27 -12.73
N TYR A 50 -1.24 12.85 -11.55
CA TYR A 50 -0.94 13.47 -10.27
C TYR A 50 0.29 12.90 -9.57
N PHE A 51 0.97 11.91 -10.15
CA PHE A 51 2.12 11.24 -9.54
C PHE A 51 3.22 12.22 -9.15
N GLU A 52 3.67 13.07 -10.07
CA GLU A 52 4.73 14.06 -9.82
C GLU A 52 4.32 15.03 -8.70
N LYS A 53 3.08 15.53 -8.73
CA LYS A 53 2.55 16.43 -7.69
C LYS A 53 2.53 15.78 -6.31
N LEU A 54 2.14 14.51 -6.19
CA LEU A 54 2.21 13.80 -4.91
C LEU A 54 3.64 13.51 -4.51
N ARG A 55 4.50 13.05 -5.42
CA ARG A 55 5.93 12.83 -5.12
C ARG A 55 6.56 14.09 -4.55
N ASP A 56 6.32 15.24 -5.15
CA ASP A 56 6.88 16.51 -4.69
C ASP A 56 6.30 16.93 -3.34
N ALA A 57 4.99 16.71 -3.12
CA ALA A 57 4.35 16.97 -1.82
C ALA A 57 4.92 16.08 -0.70
N TYR A 58 5.11 14.78 -0.97
CA TYR A 58 5.74 13.85 -0.02
C TYR A 58 7.21 14.21 0.19
N THR A 59 7.95 14.56 -0.85
CA THR A 59 9.37 14.97 -0.75
C THR A 59 9.51 16.24 0.09
N SER A 60 8.63 17.22 -0.12
CA SER A 60 8.58 18.46 0.67
C SER A 60 8.30 18.18 2.16
N LYS A 61 7.44 17.19 2.44
CA LYS A 61 7.03 16.86 3.81
C LYS A 61 8.01 15.95 4.56
N PHE A 62 8.61 14.98 3.88
CA PHE A 62 9.39 13.88 4.48
C PHE A 62 10.87 13.89 4.09
N GLY A 63 11.29 14.80 3.21
CA GLY A 63 12.64 14.83 2.63
C GLY A 63 12.78 13.93 1.42
N SER A 64 14.02 13.74 0.96
CA SER A 64 14.33 12.88 -0.19
C SER A 64 13.84 11.44 0.05
N PRO A 65 13.35 10.75 -1.00
CA PRO A 65 12.96 9.35 -0.88
C PRO A 65 14.16 8.48 -0.47
N ALA A 66 13.89 7.44 0.30
CA ALA A 66 14.87 6.44 0.70
C ALA A 66 15.26 5.55 -0.49
N ASP A 67 14.31 5.26 -1.38
CA ASP A 67 14.55 4.51 -2.62
C ASP A 67 13.75 5.10 -3.78
N THR A 68 14.31 4.99 -4.98
CA THR A 68 13.63 5.27 -6.24
C THR A 68 14.03 4.20 -7.25
N SER A 69 13.05 3.42 -7.68
CA SER A 69 13.22 2.33 -8.63
C SER A 69 12.30 2.53 -9.84
N THR A 70 12.67 1.90 -10.95
CA THR A 70 11.88 1.92 -12.19
C THR A 70 11.70 0.50 -12.68
N GLU A 71 10.44 0.14 -12.93
CA GLU A 71 10.06 -1.15 -13.49
C GLU A 71 9.45 -0.94 -14.88
N ILE A 72 9.76 -1.83 -15.83
CA ILE A 72 9.11 -1.81 -17.15
C ILE A 72 7.86 -2.69 -17.10
N LEU A 73 6.69 -2.07 -17.20
CA LEU A 73 5.41 -2.77 -17.34
C LEU A 73 5.08 -2.94 -18.82
N GLN A 74 4.61 -4.12 -19.21
CA GLN A 74 4.17 -4.39 -20.57
C GLN A 74 2.70 -4.81 -20.58
N ASN A 75 1.89 -4.16 -21.42
CA ASN A 75 0.49 -4.57 -21.59
C ASN A 75 0.37 -5.75 -22.56
N ARG A 76 -0.85 -6.31 -22.68
CA ARG A 76 -1.12 -7.46 -23.57
C ARG A 76 -0.86 -7.18 -25.06
N LEU A 77 -0.81 -5.91 -25.46
CA LEU A 77 -0.54 -5.48 -26.84
C LEU A 77 0.96 -5.20 -27.08
N GLY A 78 1.82 -5.40 -26.07
CA GLY A 78 3.26 -5.20 -26.18
C GLY A 78 3.74 -3.76 -25.93
N ALA A 79 2.84 -2.82 -25.60
CA ALA A 79 3.27 -1.48 -25.23
C ALA A 79 3.94 -1.51 -23.85
N GLN A 80 5.06 -0.80 -23.73
CA GLN A 80 5.87 -0.72 -22.52
C GLN A 80 5.70 0.63 -21.81
N TYR A 81 5.73 0.61 -20.49
CA TYR A 81 5.54 1.77 -19.62
C TYR A 81 6.54 1.74 -18.46
N GLU A 82 7.16 2.87 -18.18
CA GLU A 82 8.07 3.01 -17.03
C GLU A 82 7.28 3.31 -15.75
N ASN A 83 7.13 2.29 -14.91
CA ASN A 83 6.57 2.43 -13.58
C ASN A 83 7.63 2.91 -12.61
N ILE A 84 7.55 4.18 -12.26
CA ILE A 84 8.41 4.78 -11.25
C ILE A 84 7.81 4.45 -9.88
N ILE A 85 8.62 3.86 -9.01
CA ILE A 85 8.29 3.55 -7.63
C ILE A 85 9.23 4.34 -6.74
N VAL A 86 8.68 5.12 -5.82
CA VAL A 86 9.45 5.87 -4.82
C VAL A 86 8.97 5.49 -3.43
N SER A 87 9.90 5.43 -2.48
CA SER A 87 9.55 5.12 -1.10
C SER A 87 10.25 6.02 -0.11
N TRP A 88 9.55 6.30 1.00
CA TRP A 88 10.10 6.93 2.20
C TRP A 88 9.97 5.95 3.33
N GLU A 89 11.03 5.79 4.11
CA GLU A 89 11.09 4.73 5.11
C GLU A 89 11.80 5.21 6.38
N ASN A 90 11.28 4.74 7.52
CA ASN A 90 11.93 4.83 8.82
C ASN A 90 11.74 3.51 9.57
N ASP A 91 12.21 3.41 10.80
CA ASP A 91 12.17 2.14 11.56
C ASP A 91 10.75 1.59 11.80
N ILE A 92 9.72 2.43 11.77
CA ILE A 92 8.36 2.08 12.21
C ILE A 92 7.37 2.02 11.04
N SER A 93 7.64 2.73 9.95
CA SER A 93 6.69 2.92 8.86
C SER A 93 7.38 3.04 7.49
N SER A 94 6.60 2.74 6.44
CA SER A 94 6.98 3.02 5.06
C SER A 94 5.85 3.70 4.32
N ILE A 95 6.22 4.62 3.44
CA ILE A 95 5.35 5.20 2.42
C ILE A 95 5.87 4.71 1.08
N LYS A 96 5.00 4.17 0.23
CA LYS A 96 5.30 3.84 -1.16
C LYS A 96 4.38 4.63 -2.08
N LEU A 97 4.93 5.17 -3.15
CA LEU A 97 4.19 5.80 -4.22
C LEU A 97 4.59 5.13 -5.55
N GLU A 98 3.60 4.70 -6.32
CA GLU A 98 3.77 3.99 -7.58
C GLU A 98 3.04 4.74 -8.69
N LYS A 99 3.71 5.01 -9.80
CA LYS A 99 3.12 5.74 -10.94
C LYS A 99 1.98 4.96 -11.59
N TYR A 100 2.11 3.64 -11.68
CA TYR A 100 1.11 2.72 -12.20
C TYR A 100 0.75 1.67 -11.15
N HIS A 101 -0.52 1.65 -10.73
CA HIS A 101 -1.03 0.78 -9.68
C HIS A 101 -2.32 0.08 -10.11
N GLY A 102 -2.22 -1.21 -10.45
CA GLY A 102 -3.32 -2.05 -10.92
C GLY A 102 -3.79 -1.74 -12.35
N GLU A 103 -3.85 -0.45 -12.72
CA GLU A 103 -4.26 0.05 -14.03
C GLU A 103 -3.28 1.15 -14.50
N ILE A 104 -3.11 1.29 -15.82
CA ILE A 104 -2.12 2.22 -16.42
C ILE A 104 -2.46 3.71 -16.21
N ASP A 105 -3.70 4.03 -15.90
CA ASP A 105 -4.19 5.40 -15.66
C ASP A 105 -4.23 5.76 -14.17
N LYS A 106 -3.92 4.80 -13.29
CA LYS A 106 -3.96 4.96 -11.84
C LYS A 106 -2.58 4.92 -11.23
N MET A 107 -2.30 5.87 -10.36
CA MET A 107 -1.19 5.78 -9.41
C MET A 107 -1.67 5.21 -8.07
N GLY A 108 -0.74 4.65 -7.32
CA GLY A 108 -0.95 4.10 -5.99
C GLY A 108 -0.12 4.85 -4.96
N VAL A 109 -0.68 5.05 -3.78
CA VAL A 109 0.07 5.43 -2.58
C VAL A 109 -0.27 4.44 -1.48
N SER A 110 0.72 3.99 -0.71
CA SER A 110 0.48 3.22 0.50
C SER A 110 1.32 3.74 1.66
N TYR A 111 0.74 3.69 2.85
CA TYR A 111 1.42 3.89 4.12
C TYR A 111 1.23 2.63 4.94
N VAL A 112 2.32 2.05 5.44
CA VAL A 112 2.29 0.80 6.19
C VAL A 112 3.04 0.96 7.52
N LEU A 113 2.41 0.55 8.62
CA LEU A 113 3.06 0.37 9.90
C LEU A 113 3.75 -1.00 9.95
N LYS A 114 5.08 -0.99 9.94
CA LYS A 114 5.90 -2.20 9.81
C LYS A 114 5.62 -3.24 10.90
N PRO A 115 5.54 -2.90 12.21
CA PRO A 115 5.34 -3.92 13.25
C PRO A 115 4.00 -4.67 13.09
N LEU A 116 2.95 -3.94 12.75
CA LEU A 116 1.61 -4.52 12.53
C LEU A 116 1.57 -5.33 11.24
N ASN A 117 2.24 -4.87 10.18
CA ASN A 117 2.36 -5.64 8.95
C ASN A 117 3.13 -6.94 9.17
N THR A 118 4.22 -6.93 9.95
CA THR A 118 4.96 -8.13 10.34
C THR A 118 4.07 -9.11 11.12
N GLU A 119 3.30 -8.62 12.09
CA GLU A 119 2.34 -9.46 12.83
C GLU A 119 1.27 -10.06 11.90
N LEU A 120 0.72 -9.27 10.97
CA LEU A 120 -0.23 -9.76 9.97
C LEU A 120 0.39 -10.88 9.14
N MET A 121 1.57 -10.65 8.56
CA MET A 121 2.23 -11.64 7.70
C MET A 121 2.54 -12.94 8.46
N LYS A 122 2.97 -12.86 9.73
CA LYS A 122 3.15 -14.03 10.59
C LYS A 122 1.87 -14.86 10.69
N ARG A 123 0.73 -14.21 10.96
CA ARG A 123 -0.57 -14.88 11.09
C ARG A 123 -1.07 -15.47 9.79
N LEU A 124 -0.83 -14.80 8.66
CA LEU A 124 -1.20 -15.32 7.34
C LEU A 124 -0.41 -16.59 7.00
N ASN A 125 0.87 -16.65 7.37
CA ASN A 125 1.69 -17.84 7.18
C ASN A 125 1.18 -19.00 8.06
N GLU A 126 0.93 -18.76 9.35
CA GLU A 126 0.38 -19.78 10.28
C GLU A 126 -0.96 -20.35 9.79
N LEU A 127 -1.84 -19.50 9.25
CA LEU A 127 -3.11 -19.95 8.65
C LEU A 127 -2.93 -20.74 7.36
N SER A 128 -1.89 -20.44 6.58
CA SER A 128 -1.59 -21.20 5.36
C SER A 128 -1.05 -22.60 5.68
N GLU A 129 -0.21 -22.71 6.70
CA GLU A 129 0.38 -23.98 7.16
C GLU A 129 -0.67 -24.85 7.87
N GLY A 130 -1.48 -24.28 8.77
CA GLY A 130 -2.52 -25.03 9.49
C GLY A 130 -3.69 -25.52 8.63
N ASN A 131 -3.80 -25.05 7.38
CA ASN A 131 -4.76 -25.58 6.39
C ASN A 131 -4.15 -26.65 5.48
N ALA A 132 -2.81 -26.80 5.43
CA ALA A 132 -2.15 -27.85 4.66
C ALA A 132 -2.33 -29.24 5.31
N ASP A 133 -2.44 -29.30 6.64
CA ASP A 133 -2.65 -30.54 7.41
C ASP A 133 -4.10 -31.10 7.33
N LYS A 134 -5.00 -30.46 6.56
CA LYS A 134 -6.41 -30.84 6.41
C LYS A 134 -6.83 -31.20 4.98
N LEU A 135 -5.87 -31.39 4.08
CA LEU A 135 -6.06 -31.88 2.71
C LEU A 135 -5.44 -33.27 2.54
#